data_AF-A0ABD4VQV8-F1
#
_entry.id   AF-A0ABD4VQV8-F1
#
_cell.length_a   1.000
_cell.length_b   1.000
_cell.length_c   1.000
_cell.angle_alpha   90.00
_cell.angle_beta   90.00
_cell.angle_gamma   90.00
#
_symmetry.space_group_name_H-M   'P 1'
#
loop_
_entity.id
_entity.type
_entity.pdbx_description
1 polymer ?
#
loop_
_entity_poly.entity_id
_entity_poly.type
_entity_poly.pdbx_seq_one_letter_code
_entity_poly.pdbx_strand_id
1 'polypeptide(L)' 'MENLTENDFQRVADWLGIEVAVVKAVQTVETGGRGGFVVPGRPIILFEGHIFWRELHGECFR' A
#
# COMPACT_ATOMS: atom_id res chain seq x y z
N MET A 1 -17.59 5.06 4.81
CA MET A 1 -16.13 4.94 4.99
C MET A 1 -15.84 3.45 4.94
N GLU A 2 -15.61 2.88 3.75
CA GLU A 2 -15.16 1.49 3.68
C GLU A 2 -13.65 1.49 3.92
N ASN A 3 -13.32 1.29 5.20
CA ASN A 3 -11.98 0.95 5.66
C ASN A 3 -11.71 -0.52 5.33
N LEU A 4 -10.43 -0.92 5.33
CA LEU A 4 -10.05 -2.33 5.26
C LEU A 4 -10.86 -3.14 6.28
N THR A 5 -11.44 -4.24 5.82
CA THR A 5 -12.23 -5.14 6.66
C THR A 5 -11.32 -6.18 7.30
N GLU A 6 -11.82 -6.82 8.35
CA GLU A 6 -11.13 -7.97 8.96
C GLU A 6 -10.88 -9.11 7.96
N ASN A 7 -11.78 -9.31 6.99
CA ASN A 7 -11.60 -10.30 5.93
C ASN A 7 -10.45 -9.94 4.98
N ASP A 8 -10.19 -8.65 4.74
CA ASP A 8 -9.05 -8.23 3.92
C ASP A 8 -7.73 -8.59 4.62
N PHE A 9 -7.64 -8.36 5.94
CA PHE A 9 -6.47 -8.77 6.72
C PHE A 9 -6.32 -10.28 6.78
N GLN A 10 -7.41 -11.03 6.95
CA GLN A 10 -7.38 -12.50 6.96
C GLN A 10 -6.88 -13.05 5.61
N ARG A 11 -7.41 -12.53 4.49
CA ARG A 11 -6.99 -12.96 3.15
C ARG A 11 -5.49 -12.74 2.91
N VAL A 12 -4.94 -11.62 3.35
CA VAL A 12 -3.50 -11.34 3.21
C VAL A 12 -2.68 -12.22 4.14
N ALA A 13 -3.13 -12.44 5.37
CA ALA A 13 -2.50 -13.33 6.33
C ALA A 13 -2.42 -14.77 5.78
N ASP A 14 -3.52 -15.28 5.23
CA ASP A 14 -3.60 -16.61 4.62
C ASP A 14 -2.67 -16.72 3.39
N TRP A 15 -2.64 -15.68 2.55
CA TRP A 15 -1.80 -15.65 1.36
C TRP A 15 -0.30 -15.67 1.70
N LEU A 16 0.10 -14.94 2.74
CA LEU A 16 1.48 -14.86 3.21
C LEU A 16 1.86 -16.00 4.17
N GLY A 17 0.89 -16.76 4.69
CA GLY A 17 1.11 -17.81 5.68
C GLY A 17 1.58 -17.29 7.04
N ILE A 18 1.09 -16.12 7.45
CA ILE A 18 1.47 -15.44 8.70
C ILE A 18 0.24 -15.09 9.54
N GLU A 19 0.44 -14.67 10.78
CA GLU A 19 -0.64 -14.25 11.65
C GLU A 19 -1.24 -12.91 11.22
N VAL A 20 -2.57 -12.78 11.33
CA VAL A 20 -3.29 -11.52 11.08
C VAL A 20 -2.72 -10.35 11.87
N ALA A 21 -2.27 -10.60 13.10
CA ALA A 21 -1.64 -9.59 13.95
C ALA A 21 -0.37 -8.98 13.31
N VAL A 22 0.43 -9.79 12.59
CA VAL A 22 1.63 -9.32 11.89
C VAL A 22 1.25 -8.40 10.75
N VAL A 23 0.24 -8.76 9.95
CA VAL A 23 -0.26 -7.90 8.85
C VAL A 23 -0.75 -6.55 9.38
N LYS A 24 -1.53 -6.56 10.47
CA LYS A 24 -2.02 -5.33 11.09
C LYS A 24 -0.91 -4.47 11.69
N ALA A 25 0.11 -5.09 12.28
CA ALA A 25 1.27 -4.39 12.82
C ALA A 25 2.03 -3.66 11.69
N VAL A 26 2.32 -4.36 10.59
CA VAL A 26 2.97 -3.76 9.42
C VAL A 26 2.11 -2.62 8.84
N GLN A 27 0.82 -2.87 8.62
CA GLN A 27 -0.09 -1.85 8.11
C GLN A 27 -0.10 -0.59 8.99
N THR A 28 -0.08 -0.75 10.33
CA THR A 28 -0.05 0.38 11.25
C THR A 28 1.26 1.17 11.15
N VAL A 29 2.41 0.50 11.13
CA VAL A 29 3.73 1.14 11.07
C VAL A 29 3.93 1.86 9.73
N GLU A 30 3.67 1.18 8.62
CA GLU A 30 3.93 1.71 7.28
C GLU A 30 2.98 2.83 6.88
N THR A 31 1.78 2.88 7.47
CA THR A 31 0.82 3.96 7.21
C THR A 31 0.89 5.08 8.23
N GLY A 32 1.82 5.02 9.19
CA GLY A 32 1.91 5.98 10.29
C GLY A 32 0.61 6.06 11.11
N GLY A 33 -0.10 4.93 11.25
CA GLY A 33 -1.38 4.81 11.95
C GLY A 33 -2.59 5.39 11.19
N ARG A 34 -2.45 5.81 9.93
CA ARG A 34 -3.51 6.50 9.16
C ARG A 34 -4.38 5.59 8.31
N GLY A 35 -4.15 4.27 8.34
CA GLY A 35 -4.94 3.34 7.53
C GLY A 35 -4.43 3.18 6.10
N GLY A 36 -3.66 4.14 5.58
CA GLY A 36 -3.09 4.11 4.23
C GLY A 36 -4.00 4.63 3.13
N PHE A 37 -5.22 5.09 3.46
CA PHE A 37 -6.20 5.60 2.51
C PHE A 37 -6.68 6.99 2.92
N VAL A 38 -6.77 7.91 1.96
CA VAL A 38 -7.34 9.26 2.20
C VAL A 38 -8.87 9.19 2.23
N VAL A 39 -9.43 8.36 1.34
CA VAL A 39 -10.86 8.03 1.23
C VAL A 39 -10.98 6.57 0.77
N PRO A 40 -12.15 5.91 0.92
CA PRO A 40 -12.32 4.52 0.48
C PRO A 40 -11.86 4.32 -0.98
N GLY A 41 -11.04 3.29 -1.21
CA GLY A 41 -10.49 2.96 -2.52
C GLY A 41 -9.38 3.90 -3.03
N ARG A 42 -9.01 4.96 -2.29
CA ARG A 42 -7.94 5.89 -2.68
C ARG A 42 -6.75 5.82 -1.71
N PRO A 43 -5.70 5.04 -2.06
CA PRO A 43 -4.51 4.94 -1.20
C PRO A 43 -3.77 6.28 -1.16
N ILE A 44 -3.07 6.52 -0.05
CA ILE A 44 -2.06 7.57 0.05
C ILE A 44 -0.87 7.14 -0.80
N ILE A 45 -0.39 8.01 -1.68
CA ILE A 45 0.77 7.76 -2.53
C ILE A 45 1.84 8.82 -2.30
N LEU A 46 3.09 8.45 -2.56
CA LEU A 46 4.21 9.37 -2.66
C LEU A 46 4.55 9.57 -4.14
N PHE A 47 4.57 10.82 -4.60
CA PHE A 47 5.03 11.12 -5.95
C PHE A 47 6.56 11.23 -5.97
N GLU A 48 7.20 10.38 -6.77
CA GLU A 48 8.65 10.36 -6.94
C GLU A 48 9.06 10.96 -8.29
N GLY A 49 9.39 12.27 -8.28
CA GLY A 49 9.67 13.01 -9.52
C GLY A 49 10.85 12.46 -10.33
N HIS A 50 11.87 11.90 -9.68
CA HIS A 50 13.03 11.31 -10.36
C HIS A 50 12.67 9.98 -11.06
N ILE A 51 11.79 9.18 -10.47
CA ILE A 51 11.20 8.01 -11.13
C ILE A 51 10.34 8.46 -12.31
N PHE A 52 9.43 9.41 -12.08
CA PHE A 52 8.56 9.95 -13.12
C PHE A 52 9.35 10.46 -14.33
N TRP A 53 10.43 11.22 -14.10
CA TRP A 53 11.32 11.68 -15.15
C TRP A 53 11.99 10.53 -15.93
N ARG A 54 12.50 9.51 -15.23
CA ARG A 54 13.08 8.32 -15.86
C ARG A 54 12.06 7.64 -16.78
N GLU A 55 10.82 7.45 -16.33
CA GLU A 55 9.77 6.78 -17.12
C GLU A 55 9.32 7.64 -18.33
N LEU A 56 9.38 8.98 -18.24
CA LEU A 56 9.13 9.85 -19.41
C LEU A 56 10.21 9.75 -20.50
N HIS A 57 11.44 9.36 -20.14
CA HIS A 57 12.60 9.30 -21.05
C HIS A 57 12.95 7.88 -21.46
N GLY A 58 12.32 6.86 -20.86
CA GLY A 58 12.67 5.45 -21.01
C GLY A 58 12.51 4.84 -22.40
N GLU A 59 11.87 5.54 -23.34
CA GLU A 59 11.72 5.14 -24.75
C GLU A 59 12.78 5.76 -25.68
N CYS A 60 13.59 6.71 -25.22
CA CYS A 60 14.52 7.45 -26.09
C CYS A 60 15.96 7.43 -25.59
N PHE A 61 16.49 6.25 -25.22
CA PHE A 61 17.95 5.96 -25.13
C PHE A 61 18.16 4.45 -24.97
N ARG A 62 17.62 3.67 -25.90
CA ARG A 62 17.97 2.26 -26.10
C ARG A 62 18.25 2.00 -27.57
#